data_AF-A0AAW0G1D6-F1
#
_entry.id   AF-A0AAW0G1D6-F1
#
_cell.length_a   1.000
_cell.length_b   1.000
_cell.length_c   1.000
_cell.angle_alpha   90.00
_cell.angle_beta   90.00
_cell.angle_gamma   90.00
#
_symmetry.space_group_name_H-M   'P 1'
#
loop_
_entity.id
_entity.type
_entity.pdbx_description
1 polymer ?
#
loop_
_entity_poly.entity_id
_entity_poly.type
_entity_poly.pdbx_seq_one_letter_code
_entity_poly.pdbx_strand_id
1 'polypeptide(L)'
;MPSFGGFVSAVRGSGSMCRSSAKITINSGPVKRLLASASFLGTFPRLRVAHGMSLPLSFSSVLAELNVLCTLSLLNFASGYRVPLHEATGRGAFDSIRALVFSMYISSDTDGDLLSATGMQNIEEGKVAELMNVANKVHQEKPHKDLPGIMVGELGGPIWEVVQLITKVLRETGDVLVKGGYPNLGAFVLEALKEGEKARQRAAPTDVDPECDVILERVRCSFMFLW
;
A
#
# COMPACT_ATOMS: atom_id res chain seq x y z
N MET A 1 -5.11 17.89 9.44
CA MET A 1 -5.57 16.76 10.29
C MET A 1 -5.35 17.11 11.75
N PRO A 2 -6.09 16.51 12.71
CA PRO A 2 -5.86 16.76 14.14
C PRO A 2 -4.44 16.39 14.55
N SER A 3 -3.91 17.06 15.58
CA SER A 3 -2.52 16.88 16.04
C SER A 3 -2.32 15.58 16.81
N PHE A 4 -3.33 15.10 17.55
CA PHE A 4 -3.33 13.87 18.34
C PHE A 4 -4.77 13.39 18.55
N GLY A 5 -5.03 12.07 18.44
CA GLY A 5 -6.36 11.47 18.59
C GLY A 5 -7.47 12.03 17.69
N GLY A 6 -8.64 11.41 17.71
CA GLY A 6 -9.83 11.89 17.00
C GLY A 6 -9.66 11.94 15.48
N PHE A 7 -8.80 11.10 14.91
CA PHE A 7 -8.60 11.07 13.46
C PHE A 7 -9.87 10.61 12.75
N VAL A 8 -10.50 9.57 13.29
CA VAL A 8 -11.75 9.03 12.73
C VAL A 8 -12.87 10.06 12.79
N SER A 9 -13.00 10.77 13.92
CA SER A 9 -14.02 11.81 14.07
C SER A 9 -13.75 13.01 13.15
N ALA A 10 -12.49 13.41 12.98
CA ALA A 10 -12.11 14.49 12.06
C ALA A 10 -12.39 14.15 10.59
N VAL A 11 -12.09 12.92 10.15
CA VAL A 11 -12.39 12.44 8.79
C VAL A 11 -13.90 12.35 8.57
N ARG A 12 -14.65 11.81 9.53
CA ARG A 12 -16.12 11.76 9.46
C ARG A 12 -16.73 13.16 9.42
N GLY A 13 -16.20 14.08 10.23
CA GLY A 13 -16.61 15.48 10.28
C GLY A 13 -16.38 16.19 8.94
N SER A 14 -15.16 16.10 8.40
CA SER A 14 -14.83 16.71 7.10
C SER A 14 -15.65 16.12 5.95
N GLY A 15 -15.84 14.80 5.92
CA GLY A 15 -16.71 14.13 4.96
C GLY A 15 -18.16 14.62 5.03
N SER A 16 -18.69 14.80 6.25
CA SER A 16 -20.04 15.35 6.47
C SER A 16 -20.17 16.79 5.97
N MET A 17 -19.15 17.63 6.20
CA MET A 17 -19.11 19.00 5.69
C MET A 17 -19.11 19.03 4.16
N CYS A 18 -18.20 18.28 3.52
CA CYS A 18 -18.12 18.21 2.06
C CYS A 18 -19.44 17.72 1.44
N ARG A 19 -20.05 16.67 2.02
CA ARG A 19 -21.36 16.17 1.60
C ARG A 19 -22.43 17.26 1.65
N SER A 20 -22.47 18.01 2.75
CA SER A 20 -23.46 19.06 2.97
C SER A 20 -23.25 20.25 2.00
N SER A 21 -22.00 20.67 1.80
CA SER A 21 -21.64 21.71 0.83
C SER A 21 -21.98 21.31 -0.61
N ALA A 22 -21.80 20.04 -0.97
CA ALA A 22 -22.16 19.50 -2.27
C ALA A 22 -23.66 19.19 -2.41
N LYS A 23 -24.48 19.45 -1.37
CA LYS A 23 -25.92 19.15 -1.33
C LYS A 23 -26.26 17.68 -1.59
N ILE A 24 -25.33 16.78 -1.29
CA ILE A 24 -25.51 15.33 -1.47
C ILE A 24 -26.35 14.80 -0.29
N THR A 25 -27.53 14.25 -0.58
CA THR A 25 -28.39 13.65 0.44
C THR A 25 -28.36 12.13 0.32
N ILE A 26 -27.93 11.43 1.37
CA ILE A 26 -27.94 9.97 1.42
C ILE A 26 -29.33 9.51 1.85
N ASN A 27 -30.14 9.05 0.90
CA ASN A 27 -31.47 8.53 1.19
C ASN A 27 -31.39 7.05 1.60
N SER A 28 -31.79 6.74 2.84
CA SER A 28 -31.75 5.37 3.37
C SER A 28 -32.76 4.43 2.71
N GLY A 29 -33.83 4.94 2.09
CA GLY A 29 -34.84 4.14 1.42
C GLY A 29 -34.31 3.39 0.19
N PRO A 30 -33.75 4.07 -0.82
CA PRO A 30 -33.06 3.44 -1.95
C PRO A 30 -31.94 2.49 -1.52
N VAL A 31 -31.15 2.84 -0.49
CA VAL A 31 -30.09 1.96 0.03
C VAL A 31 -30.69 0.66 0.56
N LYS A 32 -31.73 0.72 1.41
CA LYS A 32 -32.43 -0.47 1.91
C LYS A 32 -33.04 -1.31 0.78
N ARG A 33 -33.64 -0.66 -0.23
CA ARG A 33 -34.17 -1.36 -1.41
C ARG A 33 -33.09 -2.05 -2.22
N LEU A 34 -31.92 -1.42 -2.39
CA LEU A 34 -30.78 -2.04 -3.05
C LEU A 34 -30.29 -3.26 -2.27
N LEU A 35 -30.08 -3.13 -0.96
CA LEU A 35 -29.61 -4.22 -0.10
C LEU A 35 -30.58 -5.41 -0.05
N ALA A 36 -31.89 -5.16 -0.18
CA ALA A 36 -32.92 -6.19 -0.25
C ALA A 36 -33.24 -6.67 -1.69
N SER A 37 -32.63 -6.07 -2.71
CA SER A 37 -32.92 -6.41 -4.11
C SER A 37 -32.42 -7.82 -4.45
N ALA A 38 -33.16 -8.52 -5.31
CA ALA A 38 -32.75 -9.82 -5.81
C ALA A 38 -31.38 -9.76 -6.55
N SER A 39 -31.10 -8.66 -7.24
CA SER A 39 -29.81 -8.42 -7.89
C SER A 39 -28.66 -8.37 -6.88
N PHE A 40 -28.83 -7.64 -5.77
CA PHE A 40 -27.81 -7.56 -4.73
C PHE A 40 -27.68 -8.90 -4.00
N LEU A 41 -28.78 -9.49 -3.52
CA LEU A 41 -28.75 -10.75 -2.77
C LEU A 41 -28.24 -11.94 -3.61
N GLY A 42 -28.54 -11.96 -4.92
CA GLY A 42 -28.07 -13.01 -5.82
C GLY A 42 -26.60 -12.88 -6.22
N THR A 43 -26.08 -11.64 -6.32
CA THR A 43 -24.68 -11.41 -6.75
C THR A 43 -23.70 -11.25 -5.59
N PHE A 44 -24.16 -10.78 -4.43
CA PHE A 44 -23.33 -10.51 -3.25
C PHE A 44 -22.55 -11.74 -2.76
N PRO A 45 -23.11 -12.96 -2.66
CA PRO A 45 -22.34 -14.14 -2.25
C PRO A 45 -21.15 -14.46 -3.15
N ARG A 46 -21.25 -14.19 -4.46
CA ARG A 46 -20.17 -14.35 -5.44
C ARG A 46 -19.16 -13.21 -5.33
N LEU A 47 -19.64 -11.97 -5.29
CA LEU A 47 -18.79 -10.77 -5.30
C LEU A 47 -18.06 -10.53 -3.97
N ARG A 48 -18.64 -10.94 -2.83
CA ARG A 48 -17.97 -10.84 -1.52
C ARG A 48 -16.71 -11.69 -1.44
N VAL A 49 -16.64 -12.78 -2.21
CA VAL A 49 -15.47 -13.67 -2.28
C VAL A 49 -14.43 -13.12 -3.27
N ALA A 50 -14.89 -12.45 -4.33
CA ALA A 50 -14.02 -11.85 -5.35
C ALA A 50 -13.10 -10.72 -4.80
N HIS A 51 -13.44 -10.14 -3.64
CA HIS A 51 -12.65 -9.08 -3.00
C HIS A 51 -11.88 -9.53 -1.76
N GLY A 52 -11.87 -10.82 -1.44
CA GLY A 52 -10.87 -11.35 -0.51
C GLY A 52 -9.51 -11.31 -1.20
N MET A 53 -8.50 -10.69 -0.56
CA MET A 53 -7.10 -10.86 -0.97
C MET A 53 -6.65 -12.28 -0.61
N SER A 54 -7.28 -13.30 -1.18
CA SER A 54 -6.74 -14.66 -1.14
C SER A 54 -5.53 -14.66 -2.06
N LEU A 55 -4.34 -14.61 -1.45
CA LEU A 55 -3.08 -14.64 -2.17
C LEU A 55 -2.76 -16.10 -2.51
N PRO A 56 -2.34 -16.43 -3.74
CA PRO A 56 -2.05 -17.80 -4.18
C PRO A 56 -0.68 -18.29 -3.65
N LEU A 57 -0.32 -17.93 -2.42
CA LEU A 57 0.97 -18.20 -1.81
C LEU A 57 0.79 -19.08 -0.57
N SER A 58 1.72 -20.00 -0.37
CA SER A 58 1.82 -20.75 0.88
C SER A 58 2.67 -19.95 1.86
N PHE A 59 2.02 -19.32 2.84
CA PHE A 59 2.74 -18.55 3.85
C PHE A 59 3.30 -19.46 4.95
N SER A 60 4.53 -19.17 5.39
CA SER A 60 5.17 -19.88 6.51
C SER A 60 4.47 -19.63 7.86
N SER A 61 3.77 -18.49 7.99
CA SER A 61 2.98 -18.14 9.17
C SER A 61 1.97 -17.04 8.85
N VAL A 62 0.99 -16.83 9.74
CA VAL A 62 0.05 -15.69 9.67
C VAL A 62 0.78 -14.34 9.72
N LEU A 63 1.91 -14.26 10.43
CA LEU A 63 2.72 -13.05 10.48
C LEU A 63 3.39 -12.76 9.13
N ALA A 64 3.84 -13.80 8.42
CA ALA A 64 4.40 -13.66 7.08
C ALA A 64 3.34 -13.18 6.08
N GLU A 65 2.12 -13.73 6.16
CA GLU A 65 0.98 -13.25 5.37
C GLU A 65 0.67 -11.78 5.69
N LEU A 66 0.60 -11.42 6.98
CA LEU A 66 0.38 -10.04 7.41
C LEU A 66 1.46 -9.10 6.85
N ASN A 67 2.73 -9.50 6.88
CA ASN A 67 3.82 -8.70 6.34
C ASN A 67 3.62 -8.41 4.85
N VAL A 68 3.28 -9.43 4.06
CA VAL A 68 2.97 -9.27 2.62
C VAL A 68 1.78 -8.34 2.39
N LEU A 69 0.69 -8.51 3.14
CA LEU A 69 -0.49 -7.65 3.04
C LEU A 69 -0.17 -6.19 3.38
N CYS A 70 0.64 -5.96 4.42
CA CYS A 70 1.07 -4.63 4.82
C CYS A 70 1.95 -3.98 3.75
N THR A 71 2.94 -4.70 3.20
CA THR A 71 3.79 -4.17 2.13
C THR A 71 3.00 -3.89 0.85
N LEU A 72 2.07 -4.77 0.48
CA LEU A 72 1.18 -4.54 -0.67
C LEU A 72 0.32 -3.28 -0.48
N SER A 73 -0.18 -3.05 0.74
CA SER A 73 -0.95 -1.85 1.07
C SER A 73 -0.09 -0.59 1.03
N LEU A 74 1.14 -0.67 1.55
CA LEU A 74 2.11 0.43 1.54
C LEU A 74 2.44 0.88 0.11
N LEU A 75 2.69 -0.06 -0.80
CA LEU A 75 3.09 0.25 -2.18
C LEU A 75 1.92 0.57 -3.13
N ASN A 76 0.68 0.55 -2.64
CA ASN A 76 -0.50 0.76 -3.48
C ASN A 76 -0.65 2.20 -4.01
N PHE A 77 0.18 3.15 -3.54
CA PHE A 77 0.24 4.51 -4.11
C PHE A 77 0.61 4.50 -5.60
N ALA A 78 1.33 3.47 -6.06
CA ALA A 78 1.70 3.31 -7.46
C ALA A 78 0.50 3.10 -8.41
N SER A 79 -0.72 2.96 -7.86
CA SER A 79 -1.97 3.05 -8.62
C SER A 79 -2.10 4.33 -9.45
N GLY A 80 -1.43 5.43 -9.05
CA GLY A 80 -1.32 6.66 -9.82
C GLY A 80 -0.61 6.51 -11.18
N TYR A 81 0.22 5.46 -11.34
CA TYR A 81 1.00 5.20 -12.55
C TYR A 81 0.37 4.11 -13.43
N ARG A 82 -0.96 3.98 -13.40
CA ARG A 82 -1.70 2.94 -14.15
C ARG A 82 -1.38 2.92 -15.63
N VAL A 83 -1.31 4.08 -16.30
CA VAL A 83 -1.04 4.15 -17.75
C VAL A 83 0.39 3.67 -18.04
N PRO A 84 1.45 4.26 -17.47
CA PRO A 84 2.81 3.79 -17.70
C PRO A 84 3.02 2.31 -17.34
N LEU A 85 2.53 1.86 -16.18
CA LEU A 85 2.70 0.47 -15.75
C LEU A 85 2.01 -0.51 -16.70
N HIS A 86 0.86 -0.12 -17.26
CA HIS A 86 0.16 -0.93 -18.25
C HIS A 86 0.92 -1.01 -19.56
N GLU A 87 1.45 0.11 -20.06
CA GLU A 87 2.27 0.15 -21.27
C GLU A 87 3.56 -0.66 -21.12
N ALA A 88 4.19 -0.63 -19.94
CA ALA A 88 5.45 -1.33 -19.69
C ALA A 88 5.26 -2.84 -19.45
N THR A 89 4.22 -3.24 -18.71
CA THR A 89 4.08 -4.63 -18.21
C THR A 89 2.90 -5.39 -18.80
N GLY A 90 1.97 -4.72 -19.49
CA GLY A 90 0.70 -5.29 -19.95
C GLY A 90 -0.31 -5.56 -18.82
N ARG A 91 0.00 -5.19 -17.56
CA ARG A 91 -0.81 -5.45 -16.36
C ARG A 91 -1.43 -4.16 -15.83
N GLY A 92 -2.46 -4.26 -14.99
CA GLY A 92 -2.94 -3.10 -14.23
C GLY A 92 -1.94 -2.71 -13.13
N ALA A 93 -1.95 -1.45 -12.68
CA ALA A 93 -1.03 -0.99 -11.62
C ALA A 93 -1.05 -1.88 -10.37
N PHE A 94 -2.24 -2.22 -9.87
CA PHE A 94 -2.37 -3.10 -8.71
C PHE A 94 -1.76 -4.49 -8.96
N ASP A 95 -1.96 -5.06 -10.16
CA ASP A 95 -1.37 -6.35 -10.52
C ASP A 95 0.16 -6.27 -10.65
N SER A 96 0.71 -5.15 -11.13
CA SER A 96 2.15 -4.91 -11.19
C SER A 96 2.77 -4.83 -9.79
N ILE A 97 2.12 -4.13 -8.84
CA ILE A 97 2.58 -4.06 -7.45
C ILE A 97 2.42 -5.38 -6.73
N ARG A 98 1.30 -6.08 -6.94
CA ARG A 98 1.11 -7.44 -6.40
C ARG A 98 2.20 -8.38 -6.92
N ALA A 99 2.52 -8.33 -8.21
CA ALA A 99 3.60 -9.12 -8.79
C ALA A 99 4.96 -8.78 -8.14
N LEU A 100 5.27 -7.50 -7.94
CA LEU A 100 6.49 -7.08 -7.23
C LEU A 100 6.58 -7.67 -5.82
N VAL A 101 5.54 -7.48 -5.00
CA VAL A 101 5.56 -7.96 -3.61
C VAL A 101 5.63 -9.48 -3.55
N PHE A 102 4.99 -10.18 -4.49
CA PHE A 102 5.12 -11.64 -4.61
C PHE A 102 6.53 -12.05 -5.01
N SER A 103 7.16 -11.37 -5.98
CA SER A 103 8.56 -11.63 -6.33
C SER A 103 9.47 -11.43 -5.12
N MET A 104 9.28 -10.36 -4.34
CA MET A 104 10.04 -10.14 -3.09
C MET A 104 9.83 -11.26 -2.07
N TYR A 105 8.59 -11.71 -1.88
CA TYR A 105 8.27 -12.81 -0.96
C TYR A 105 8.83 -14.16 -1.42
N ILE A 106 8.81 -14.44 -2.72
CA ILE A 106 9.30 -15.73 -3.25
C ILE A 106 10.83 -15.75 -3.26
N SER A 107 11.47 -14.63 -3.56
CA SER A 107 12.93 -14.50 -3.56
C SER A 107 13.56 -14.44 -2.16
N SER A 108 12.77 -14.41 -1.09
CA SER A 108 13.27 -14.27 0.28
C SER A 108 14.22 -15.39 0.70
N ASP A 109 14.06 -16.58 0.11
CA ASP A 109 14.88 -17.76 0.41
C ASP A 109 16.23 -17.77 -0.34
N THR A 110 16.34 -17.06 -1.46
CA THR A 110 17.53 -17.10 -2.34
C THR A 110 18.37 -15.84 -2.27
N ASP A 111 17.73 -14.67 -2.25
CA ASP A 111 18.40 -13.36 -2.36
C ASP A 111 18.43 -12.60 -1.01
N GLY A 112 18.08 -13.30 0.07
CA GLY A 112 17.82 -12.73 1.38
C GLY A 112 16.40 -12.18 1.52
N ASP A 113 15.94 -12.03 2.76
CA ASP A 113 14.56 -11.59 3.04
C ASP A 113 14.38 -10.10 2.71
N LEU A 114 13.96 -9.80 1.47
CA LEU A 114 13.67 -8.45 0.99
C LEU A 114 12.48 -7.79 1.69
N LEU A 115 11.64 -8.58 2.37
CA LEU A 115 10.51 -8.08 3.16
C LEU A 115 10.84 -7.91 4.65
N SER A 116 12.08 -8.18 5.05
CA SER A 116 12.62 -7.80 6.35
C SER A 116 12.93 -6.30 6.40
N ALA A 117 13.05 -5.75 7.61
CA ALA A 117 13.42 -4.35 7.83
C ALA A 117 14.78 -4.01 7.20
N THR A 118 15.77 -4.90 7.33
CA THR A 118 17.09 -4.73 6.72
C THR A 118 17.07 -4.94 5.21
N GLY A 119 16.26 -5.87 4.71
CA GLY A 119 16.05 -6.08 3.28
C GLY A 119 15.46 -4.83 2.61
N MET A 120 14.41 -4.26 3.21
CA MET A 120 13.79 -3.01 2.74
C MET A 120 14.75 -1.83 2.80
N GLN A 121 15.55 -1.70 3.87
CA GLN A 121 16.52 -0.62 4.04
C GLN A 121 17.62 -0.60 2.97
N ASN A 122 18.02 -1.79 2.49
CA ASN A 122 19.14 -1.97 1.57
C ASN A 122 18.72 -2.24 0.13
N ILE A 123 17.43 -2.23 -0.19
CA ILE A 123 16.96 -2.48 -1.55
C ILE A 123 17.39 -1.35 -2.49
N GLU A 124 17.81 -1.72 -3.71
CA GLU A 124 18.24 -0.78 -4.75
C GLU A 124 17.24 -0.75 -5.92
N GLU A 125 17.23 0.36 -6.65
CA GLU A 125 16.40 0.59 -7.83
C GLU A 125 16.56 -0.52 -8.88
N GLY A 126 17.78 -1.02 -9.08
CA GLY A 126 18.04 -2.12 -10.00
C GLY A 126 17.27 -3.39 -9.63
N LYS A 127 17.25 -3.75 -8.34
CA LYS A 127 16.53 -4.93 -7.85
C LYS A 127 15.01 -4.72 -7.93
N VAL A 128 14.52 -3.53 -7.64
CA VAL A 128 13.09 -3.20 -7.81
C VAL A 128 12.68 -3.31 -9.29
N ALA A 129 13.46 -2.75 -10.21
CA ALA A 129 13.19 -2.83 -11.65
C ALA A 129 13.22 -4.27 -12.18
N GLU A 130 14.13 -5.11 -11.66
CA GLU A 130 14.20 -6.54 -11.93
C GLU A 130 12.94 -7.26 -11.47
N LEU A 131 12.55 -7.11 -10.19
CA LEU A 131 11.39 -7.80 -9.59
C LEU A 131 10.05 -7.34 -10.18
N MET A 132 9.98 -6.08 -10.65
CA MET A 132 8.84 -5.54 -11.41
C MET A 132 8.81 -6.01 -12.88
N ASN A 133 9.89 -6.65 -13.37
CA ASN A 133 10.08 -7.02 -14.77
C ASN A 133 10.01 -5.80 -15.72
N VAL A 134 10.67 -4.71 -15.34
CA VAL A 134 10.73 -3.44 -16.11
C VAL A 134 12.15 -2.93 -16.33
N ALA A 135 13.19 -3.72 -16.03
CA ALA A 135 14.59 -3.33 -16.19
C ALA A 135 14.95 -2.86 -17.62
N ASN A 136 14.24 -3.34 -18.64
CA ASN A 136 14.41 -2.90 -20.03
C ASN A 136 13.51 -1.70 -20.43
N LYS A 137 12.75 -1.12 -19.50
CA LYS A 137 11.80 -0.01 -19.72
C LYS A 137 12.14 1.26 -18.93
N VAL A 138 13.26 1.27 -18.21
CA VAL A 138 13.72 2.42 -17.39
C VAL A 138 14.60 3.40 -18.16
N HIS A 139 14.96 3.10 -19.42
CA HIS A 139 15.79 3.96 -20.26
C HIS A 139 14.94 4.70 -21.29
N GLN A 140 15.26 5.98 -21.51
CA GLN A 140 14.75 6.77 -22.62
C GLN A 140 15.87 7.12 -23.59
N GLU A 141 15.61 6.93 -24.87
CA GLU A 141 16.50 7.33 -25.95
C GLU A 141 16.54 8.86 -26.07
N LYS A 142 17.72 9.44 -25.91
CA LYS A 142 17.98 10.87 -26.13
C LYS A 142 19.12 11.06 -27.12
N PRO A 143 19.07 12.10 -27.97
CA PRO A 143 20.19 12.41 -28.85
C PRO A 143 21.47 12.69 -28.05
N HIS A 144 22.59 12.11 -28.48
CA HIS A 144 23.90 12.41 -27.91
C HIS A 144 24.22 13.89 -28.11
N LYS A 145 24.70 14.58 -27.07
CA LYS A 145 24.92 16.05 -27.08
C LYS A 145 25.87 16.50 -28.19
N ASP A 146 26.92 15.72 -28.44
CA ASP A 146 28.02 16.11 -29.32
C ASP A 146 28.11 15.31 -30.64
N LEU A 147 27.29 14.26 -30.81
CA LEU A 147 27.40 13.34 -31.94
C LEU A 147 26.06 13.25 -32.69
N PRO A 148 25.93 13.99 -33.82
CA PRO A 148 24.71 13.98 -34.62
C PRO A 148 24.38 12.56 -35.12
N GLY A 149 23.14 12.13 -34.93
CA GLY A 149 22.65 10.83 -35.38
C GLY A 149 22.89 9.67 -34.40
N ILE A 150 23.50 9.91 -33.24
CA ILE A 150 23.63 8.90 -32.17
C ILE A 150 22.58 9.16 -31.10
N MET A 151 21.89 8.09 -30.68
CA MET A 151 20.98 8.09 -29.54
C MET A 151 21.63 7.35 -28.37
N VAL A 152 21.41 7.85 -27.15
CA VAL A 152 21.89 7.26 -25.90
C VAL A 152 20.69 6.99 -25.01
N GLY A 153 20.62 5.78 -24.45
CA GLY A 153 19.67 5.45 -23.40
C GLY A 153 20.08 6.07 -22.07
N GLU A 154 19.38 7.10 -21.62
CA GLU A 154 19.52 7.64 -20.27
C GLU A 154 18.42 7.09 -19.36
N LEU A 155 18.73 6.82 -18.08
CA LEU A 155 17.71 6.48 -17.10
C LEU A 155 16.68 7.60 -17.00
N GLY A 156 15.41 7.27 -17.15
CA GLY A 156 14.35 8.25 -17.06
C GLY A 156 12.97 7.74 -17.48
N GLY A 157 12.00 8.61 -17.27
CA GLY A 157 10.61 8.38 -17.67
C GLY A 157 9.74 7.85 -16.55
N PRO A 158 8.44 7.70 -16.83
CA PRO A 158 7.48 7.40 -15.78
C PRO A 158 7.74 6.07 -15.07
N ILE A 159 8.32 5.09 -15.76
CA ILE A 159 8.69 3.80 -15.14
C ILE A 159 9.87 3.95 -14.19
N TRP A 160 10.91 4.69 -14.61
CA TRP A 160 12.04 4.97 -13.75
C TRP A 160 11.61 5.74 -12.48
N GLU A 161 10.72 6.71 -12.63
CA GLU A 161 10.13 7.44 -11.51
C GLU A 161 9.40 6.52 -10.51
N VAL A 162 8.60 5.56 -11.01
CA VAL A 162 7.93 4.56 -10.15
C VAL A 162 8.95 3.71 -9.41
N VAL A 163 10.00 3.24 -10.09
CA VAL A 163 11.06 2.45 -9.46
C VAL A 163 11.73 3.25 -8.33
N GLN A 164 12.09 4.51 -8.60
CA GLN A 164 12.71 5.37 -7.58
C GLN A 164 11.78 5.61 -6.39
N LEU A 165 10.49 5.85 -6.62
CA LEU A 165 9.51 6.07 -5.55
C LEU A 165 9.32 4.81 -4.70
N ILE A 166 9.19 3.64 -5.33
CA ILE A 166 9.06 2.36 -4.62
C ILE A 166 10.31 2.10 -3.79
N THR A 167 11.50 2.23 -4.38
CA THR A 167 12.77 2.06 -3.66
C THR A 167 12.86 3.01 -2.48
N LYS A 168 12.57 4.30 -2.68
CA LYS A 168 12.57 5.30 -1.62
C LYS A 168 11.63 4.92 -0.46
N VAL A 169 10.38 4.57 -0.77
CA VAL A 169 9.37 4.20 0.23
C VAL A 169 9.80 2.95 1.01
N LEU A 170 10.34 1.94 0.33
CA LEU A 170 10.86 0.74 0.98
C LEU A 170 12.03 1.07 1.91
N ARG A 171 13.01 1.87 1.45
CA ARG A 171 14.18 2.23 2.26
C ARG A 171 13.81 3.05 3.50
N GLU A 172 12.95 4.06 3.33
CA GLU A 172 12.43 4.85 4.44
C GLU A 172 11.65 3.98 5.43
N THR A 173 10.87 3.03 4.92
CA THR A 173 10.15 2.07 5.76
C THR A 173 11.12 1.17 6.52
N GLY A 174 12.13 0.62 5.85
CA GLY A 174 13.19 -0.17 6.46
C GLY A 174 13.92 0.61 7.56
N ASP A 175 14.28 1.87 7.31
CA ASP A 175 14.91 2.74 8.30
C ASP A 175 14.06 2.91 9.57
N VAL A 176 12.75 3.15 9.41
CA VAL A 176 11.81 3.27 10.53
C VAL A 176 11.71 1.96 11.30
N LEU A 177 11.60 0.83 10.61
CA LEU A 177 11.48 -0.48 11.24
C LEU A 177 12.75 -0.87 12.00
N VAL A 178 13.93 -0.67 11.40
CA VAL A 178 15.23 -0.94 12.03
C VAL A 178 15.41 -0.05 13.27
N LYS A 179 15.13 1.26 13.17
CA LYS A 179 15.20 2.18 14.32
C LYS A 179 14.22 1.81 15.43
N GLY A 180 13.04 1.30 15.07
CA GLY A 180 12.03 0.81 16.01
C GLY A 180 12.30 -0.58 16.57
N GLY A 181 13.33 -1.29 16.11
CA GLY A 181 13.62 -2.67 16.52
C GLY A 181 12.65 -3.71 15.98
N TYR A 182 11.90 -3.39 14.93
CA TYR A 182 10.95 -4.30 14.30
C TYR A 182 11.64 -5.12 13.20
N PRO A 183 11.46 -6.45 13.15
CA PRO A 183 12.09 -7.28 12.13
C PRO A 183 11.46 -7.10 10.73
N ASN A 184 10.20 -6.67 10.65
CA ASN A 184 9.48 -6.42 9.41
C ASN A 184 8.21 -5.58 9.68
N LEU A 185 7.53 -5.16 8.61
CA LEU A 185 6.35 -4.31 8.69
C LEU A 185 5.16 -5.03 9.33
N GLY A 186 4.98 -6.32 9.05
CA GLY A 186 3.94 -7.14 9.67
C GLY A 186 4.04 -7.19 11.20
N ALA A 187 5.25 -7.28 11.75
CA ALA A 187 5.49 -7.25 13.19
C ALA A 187 5.11 -5.89 13.81
N PHE A 188 5.48 -4.79 13.15
CA PHE A 188 5.07 -3.44 13.56
C PHE A 188 3.54 -3.30 13.59
N VAL A 189 2.86 -3.72 12.52
CA VAL A 189 1.40 -3.63 12.45
C VAL A 189 0.73 -4.53 13.47
N LEU A 190 1.23 -5.74 13.69
CA LEU A 190 0.70 -6.65 14.72
C LEU A 190 0.78 -6.02 16.12
N GLU A 191 1.86 -5.32 16.43
CA GLU A 191 2.00 -4.61 17.71
C GLU A 191 0.98 -3.46 17.82
N ALA A 192 0.85 -2.64 16.77
CA ALA A 192 -0.15 -1.57 16.72
C ALA A 192 -1.58 -2.10 16.90
N LEU A 193 -1.91 -3.24 16.27
CA LEU A 193 -3.22 -3.91 16.44
C LEU A 193 -3.44 -4.39 17.88
N LYS A 194 -2.41 -4.93 18.54
CA LYS A 194 -2.49 -5.33 19.96
C LYS A 194 -2.67 -4.13 20.88
N GLU A 195 -2.05 -2.99 20.58
CA GLU A 195 -2.27 -1.74 21.31
C GLU A 195 -3.70 -1.23 21.13
N GLY A 196 -4.21 -1.24 19.90
CA GLY A 196 -5.59 -0.89 19.60
C GLY A 196 -6.60 -1.79 20.34
N GLU A 197 -6.36 -3.09 20.39
CA GLU A 197 -7.18 -4.04 21.16
C GLU A 197 -7.22 -3.69 22.66
N LYS A 198 -6.06 -3.34 23.25
CA LYS A 198 -5.99 -2.90 24.66
C LYS A 198 -6.75 -1.59 24.87
N ALA A 199 -6.70 -0.67 23.92
CA ALA A 199 -7.44 0.59 23.98
C ALA A 199 -8.95 0.32 23.95
N ARG A 200 -9.42 -0.55 23.05
CA ARG A 200 -10.83 -0.96 22.98
C ARG A 200 -11.33 -1.55 24.29
N GLN A 201 -10.53 -2.40 24.94
CA GLN A 201 -10.90 -3.02 26.22
C GLN A 201 -10.99 -2.03 27.39
N ARG A 202 -10.30 -0.88 27.30
CA ARG A 202 -10.29 0.18 28.33
C ARG A 202 -11.26 1.32 28.04
N ALA A 203 -11.86 1.32 26.86
CA ALA A 203 -12.69 2.41 26.37
C ALA A 203 -14.01 2.52 27.11
N ALA A 204 -14.48 3.76 27.29
CA ALA A 204 -15.83 4.02 27.76
C ALA A 204 -16.84 3.76 26.62
N PRO A 205 -18.13 3.48 26.92
CA PRO A 205 -19.16 3.31 25.91
C PRO A 205 -19.37 4.53 24.99
N THR A 206 -18.86 5.70 25.41
CA THR A 206 -18.92 6.96 24.66
C THR A 206 -17.79 7.14 23.66
N ASP A 207 -16.73 6.32 23.76
CA ASP A 207 -15.57 6.43 22.89
C ASP A 207 -15.88 5.80 21.54
N VAL A 208 -15.64 6.56 20.46
CA VAL A 208 -15.95 6.12 19.10
C VAL A 208 -14.67 5.60 18.45
N ASP A 209 -14.62 4.29 18.20
CA ASP A 209 -13.54 3.59 17.51
C ASP A 209 -12.12 3.88 18.07
N PRO A 210 -11.90 3.78 19.40
CA PRO A 210 -10.63 4.12 20.07
C PRO A 210 -9.44 3.28 19.60
N GLU A 211 -9.69 2.04 19.17
CA GLU A 211 -8.66 1.19 18.57
C GLU A 211 -8.07 1.80 17.30
N CYS A 212 -8.92 2.41 16.46
CA CYS A 212 -8.51 2.99 15.19
C CYS A 212 -7.65 4.23 15.41
N ASP A 213 -8.00 5.08 16.38
CA ASP A 213 -7.22 6.27 16.69
C ASP A 213 -5.82 5.90 17.18
N VAL A 214 -5.69 4.91 18.08
CA VAL A 214 -4.37 4.44 18.56
C VAL A 214 -3.53 3.86 17.43
N ILE A 215 -4.12 3.01 16.58
CA ILE A 215 -3.42 2.43 15.43
C ILE A 215 -2.94 3.52 14.47
N LEU A 216 -3.82 4.46 14.10
CA LEU A 216 -3.49 5.54 13.18
C LEU A 216 -2.42 6.47 13.75
N GLU A 217 -2.46 6.73 15.05
CA GLU A 217 -1.45 7.53 15.71
C GLU A 217 -0.09 6.84 15.71
N ARG A 218 -0.04 5.53 15.99
CA ARG A 218 1.18 4.74 15.93
C ARG A 218 1.79 4.78 14.52
N VAL A 219 0.98 4.54 13.51
CA VAL A 219 1.41 4.59 12.10
C VAL A 219 1.92 6.00 11.75
N ARG A 220 1.18 7.06 12.11
CA ARG A 220 1.58 8.43 11.81
C ARG A 220 2.90 8.81 12.49
N CYS A 221 3.05 8.53 13.78
CA CYS A 221 4.25 8.88 14.54
C CYS A 221 5.49 8.18 14.00
N SER A 222 5.35 6.94 13.51
CA SER A 222 6.45 6.18 12.93
C SER A 222 6.76 6.56 11.48
N PHE A 223 5.76 6.93 10.68
CA PHE A 223 5.89 7.12 9.22
C PHE A 223 5.63 8.55 8.74
N MET A 224 5.82 9.56 9.61
CA MET A 224 5.49 10.97 9.34
C MET A 224 6.21 11.57 8.12
N PHE A 225 7.25 10.92 7.59
CA PHE A 225 8.01 11.36 6.42
C PHE A 225 7.46 10.88 5.07
N LEU A 226 6.46 9.98 5.06
CA LEU A 226 5.96 9.34 3.84
C LEU A 226 4.78 10.08 3.16
N TRP A 227 4.35 11.25 3.66
CA TRP A 227 3.19 11.99 3.14
C TRP A 227 3.39 13.50 3.12
#